data_AF-A0AAN3D675-F1
#
_entry.id   AF-A0AAN3D675-F1
#
_cell.length_a   1.000
_cell.length_b   1.000
_cell.length_c   1.000
_cell.angle_alpha   90.00
_cell.angle_beta   90.00
_cell.angle_gamma   90.00
#
_symmetry.space_group_name_H-M   'P 1'
#
loop_
_entity.id
_entity.type
_entity.pdbx_description
1 polymer ?
#
loop_
_entity_poly.entity_id
_entity_poly.type
_entity_poly.pdbx_seq_one_letter_code
_entity_poly.pdbx_strand_id
1 'polypeptide(L)'
;MNMKRNKKIIGISCFVLLLLVGIMYVYVHPVNRYRLEVTRVGGSGYGYKIYERERLIIVQPFIPVVSGKRAFQSEQDARCIGNLVLERVKAGDEFAISKDDLDNLGVVY
;
A
#
# COMPACT_ATOMS: atom_id res chain seq x y z
N MET A 1 -23.76 -50.23 7.14
CA MET A 1 -23.38 -48.96 6.46
C MET A 1 -22.62 -49.29 5.18
N ASN A 2 -23.09 -48.88 4.00
CA ASN A 2 -22.61 -49.39 2.70
C ASN A 2 -21.33 -48.68 2.23
N MET A 3 -20.18 -49.38 2.27
CA MET A 3 -18.80 -48.88 2.11
C MET A 3 -18.54 -47.97 0.90
N LYS A 4 -19.34 -48.09 -0.17
CA LYS A 4 -19.29 -47.21 -1.35
C LYS A 4 -19.85 -45.80 -1.09
N ARG A 5 -20.82 -45.67 -0.18
CA ARG A 5 -21.45 -44.40 0.20
C ARG A 5 -20.55 -43.57 1.12
N ASN A 6 -19.77 -44.22 1.99
CA ASN A 6 -18.84 -43.58 2.92
C ASN A 6 -17.63 -42.98 2.21
N LYS A 7 -17.09 -43.66 1.18
CA LYS A 7 -15.99 -43.11 0.36
C LYS A 7 -16.37 -41.79 -0.32
N LYS A 8 -17.63 -41.68 -0.81
CA LYS A 8 -18.15 -40.43 -1.38
C LYS A 8 -18.29 -39.33 -0.34
N ILE A 9 -18.78 -39.64 0.87
CA ILE A 9 -18.92 -38.68 1.97
C ILE A 9 -17.56 -38.14 2.42
N ILE A 10 -16.54 -39.00 2.54
CA ILE A 10 -15.18 -38.60 2.89
C ILE A 10 -14.61 -37.65 1.82
N GLY A 11 -14.79 -37.98 0.54
CA GLY A 11 -14.34 -37.11 -0.56
C GLY A 11 -14.99 -35.73 -0.53
N ILE A 12 -16.31 -35.67 -0.30
CA ILE A 12 -17.04 -34.40 -0.17
C ILE A 12 -16.54 -33.62 1.05
N SER A 13 -16.34 -34.28 2.19
CA SER A 13 -15.83 -33.62 3.41
C SER A 13 -14.44 -33.03 3.21
N CYS A 14 -13.52 -33.75 2.55
CA CYS A 14 -12.19 -33.24 2.24
C CYS A 14 -12.26 -32.04 1.27
N PHE A 15 -13.14 -32.08 0.28
CA PHE A 15 -13.31 -30.98 -0.67
C PHE A 15 -13.86 -29.72 0.01
N VAL A 16 -14.85 -29.87 0.90
CA VAL A 16 -15.38 -28.76 1.70
C VAL A 16 -14.30 -28.15 2.59
N LEU A 17 -13.47 -28.99 3.24
CA LEU A 17 -12.36 -28.51 4.06
C LEU A 17 -11.35 -27.70 3.23
N LEU A 18 -10.99 -28.20 2.04
CA LEU A 18 -10.08 -27.49 1.12
C LEU A 18 -10.65 -26.14 0.66
N LEU A 19 -11.96 -26.07 0.36
CA LEU A 19 -12.61 -24.81 0.01
C LEU A 19 -12.58 -23.81 1.18
N LEU A 20 -12.85 -24.27 2.41
CA LEU A 20 -12.78 -23.41 3.60
C LEU A 20 -11.38 -22.83 3.79
N VAL A 21 -10.33 -23.65 3.64
CA VAL A 21 -8.94 -23.19 3.71
C VAL A 21 -8.64 -22.16 2.61
N GLY A 22 -9.09 -22.39 1.39
CA GLY A 22 -8.93 -21.44 0.27
C GLY A 22 -9.60 -20.09 0.55
N ILE A 23 -10.82 -20.09 1.08
CA ILE A 23 -11.52 -18.86 1.48
C ILE A 23 -10.77 -18.15 2.61
N MET A 24 -10.30 -18.90 3.62
CA MET A 24 -9.52 -18.36 4.73
C MET A 24 -8.24 -17.67 4.24
N TYR A 25 -7.55 -18.26 3.25
CA TYR A 25 -6.35 -17.70 2.65
C TYR A 25 -6.62 -16.35 1.97
N VAL A 26 -7.73 -16.22 1.25
CA VAL A 26 -8.14 -14.95 0.61
C VAL A 26 -8.48 -13.87 1.64
N TYR A 27 -9.10 -14.25 2.76
CA TYR A 27 -9.41 -13.30 3.84
C TYR A 27 -8.16 -12.82 4.60
N VAL A 28 -7.15 -13.69 4.77
CA VAL A 28 -5.92 -13.34 5.50
C VAL A 28 -4.91 -12.58 4.65
N HIS A 29 -4.91 -12.78 3.33
CA HIS A 29 -4.05 -12.04 2.41
C HIS A 29 -4.88 -11.03 1.61
N PRO A 30 -5.30 -9.90 2.22
CA PRO A 30 -5.92 -8.84 1.46
C PRO A 30 -4.92 -8.36 0.41
N VAL A 31 -5.39 -8.28 -0.84
CA VAL A 31 -4.62 -7.67 -1.91
C VAL A 31 -4.37 -6.22 -1.52
N ASN A 32 -3.10 -5.84 -1.35
CA ASN A 32 -2.72 -4.44 -1.09
C ASN A 32 -3.15 -3.58 -2.27
N ARG A 33 -4.31 -2.93 -2.13
CA ARG A 33 -4.90 -2.08 -3.17
C ARG A 33 -4.03 -0.89 -3.51
N TYR A 34 -3.22 -0.41 -2.58
CA TYR A 34 -2.34 0.74 -2.79
C TYR A 34 -0.88 0.38 -2.56
N ARG A 35 0.00 0.99 -3.35
CA ARG A 35 1.46 0.82 -3.27
C ARG A 35 2.15 2.18 -3.35
N LEU A 36 3.08 2.40 -2.42
CA LEU A 36 4.02 3.52 -2.47
C LEU A 36 5.32 3.08 -3.13
N GLU A 37 5.83 3.90 -4.03
CA GLU A 37 7.14 3.72 -4.67
C GLU A 37 7.95 5.01 -4.53
N VAL A 38 9.17 4.91 -4.00
CA VAL A 38 10.09 6.05 -3.91
C VAL A 38 10.98 6.05 -5.16
N THR A 39 11.12 7.21 -5.78
CA THR A 39 11.81 7.37 -7.06
C THR A 39 12.89 8.45 -6.98
N ARG A 40 13.99 8.27 -7.71
CA ARG A 40 15.03 9.29 -7.86
C ARG A 40 14.55 10.46 -8.70
N VAL A 41 14.96 11.67 -8.33
CA VAL A 41 14.66 12.93 -9.01
C VAL A 41 15.95 13.72 -9.21
N GLY A 42 16.32 14.02 -10.47
CA GLY A 42 17.43 14.94 -10.77
C GLY A 42 18.80 14.51 -10.25
N GLY A 43 19.16 13.23 -10.37
CA GLY A 43 20.50 12.72 -10.08
C GLY A 43 20.80 12.44 -8.60
N SER A 44 20.31 13.24 -7.66
CA SER A 44 20.59 13.08 -6.22
C SER A 44 19.37 13.11 -5.30
N GLY A 45 18.26 13.74 -5.72
CA GLY A 45 17.05 13.86 -4.90
C GLY A 45 16.10 12.67 -5.01
N TYR A 46 15.06 12.71 -4.17
CA TYR A 46 13.99 11.72 -4.14
C TYR A 46 12.61 12.37 -4.23
N GLY A 47 11.66 11.59 -4.69
CA GLY A 47 10.22 11.87 -4.64
C GLY A 47 9.47 10.55 -4.55
N TYR A 48 8.15 10.58 -4.57
CA TYR A 48 7.36 9.35 -4.46
C TYR A 48 6.19 9.31 -5.43
N LYS A 49 5.69 8.09 -5.63
CA LYS A 49 4.52 7.77 -6.42
C LYS A 49 3.59 6.87 -5.62
N ILE A 50 2.29 7.10 -5.75
CA ILE A 50 1.28 6.20 -5.17
C ILE A 50 0.48 5.59 -6.32
N TYR A 51 0.35 4.28 -6.27
CA TYR A 51 -0.44 3.48 -7.19
C TYR A 51 -1.67 2.93 -6.48
N GLU A 52 -2.78 2.89 -7.18
CA GLU A 52 -3.94 2.07 -6.87
C GLU A 52 -3.97 0.88 -7.83
N ARG A 53 -3.65 -0.30 -7.33
CA ARG A 53 -3.34 -1.50 -8.13
C ARG A 53 -2.20 -1.18 -9.10
N GLU A 54 -2.50 -1.13 -10.40
CA GLU A 54 -1.53 -0.77 -11.44
C GLU A 54 -1.65 0.69 -11.91
N ARG A 55 -2.70 1.40 -11.46
CA ARG A 55 -2.95 2.78 -11.86
C ARG A 55 -2.13 3.73 -11.01
N LEU A 56 -1.28 4.54 -11.63
CA LEU A 56 -0.60 5.64 -10.96
C LEU A 56 -1.61 6.75 -10.62
N ILE A 57 -1.76 7.06 -9.33
CA ILE A 57 -2.74 8.06 -8.86
C ILE A 57 -2.09 9.34 -8.32
N ILE A 58 -0.86 9.27 -7.80
CA ILE A 58 -0.13 10.44 -7.29
C ILE A 58 1.32 10.39 -7.75
N VAL A 59 1.85 11.53 -8.19
CA VAL A 59 3.26 11.73 -8.52
C VAL A 59 3.74 12.98 -7.80
N GLN A 60 4.65 12.80 -6.84
CA GLN A 60 5.15 13.87 -6.00
C GLN A 60 6.69 13.91 -6.08
N PRO A 61 7.25 14.59 -7.09
CA PRO A 61 8.70 14.66 -7.27
C PRO A 61 9.39 15.65 -6.32
N PHE A 62 8.62 16.52 -5.65
CA PHE A 62 9.12 17.61 -4.80
C PHE A 62 8.36 17.66 -3.48
N ILE A 63 8.99 18.26 -2.47
CA ILE A 63 8.42 18.40 -1.13
C ILE A 63 7.13 19.25 -1.20
N PRO A 64 5.97 18.71 -0.75
CA PRO A 64 4.72 19.48 -0.70
C PRO A 64 4.84 20.74 0.16
N VAL A 65 4.06 21.79 -0.14
CA VAL A 65 3.99 23.05 0.64
C VAL A 65 5.28 23.88 0.68
N VAL A 66 6.39 23.35 0.20
CA VAL A 66 7.67 24.06 0.10
C VAL A 66 7.78 24.73 -1.26
N SER A 67 8.13 26.02 -1.26
CA SER A 67 8.31 26.76 -2.50
C SER A 67 9.55 26.30 -3.25
N GLY A 68 9.42 26.21 -4.58
CA GLY A 68 10.49 25.77 -5.48
C GLY A 68 10.46 24.27 -5.78
N LYS A 69 11.20 23.85 -6.81
CA LYS A 69 11.31 22.44 -7.22
C LYS A 69 12.34 21.69 -6.38
N ARG A 70 12.10 21.64 -5.06
CA ARG A 70 12.99 20.98 -4.09
C ARG A 70 12.59 19.52 -3.93
N ALA A 71 13.46 18.61 -4.37
CA ALA A 71 13.29 17.18 -4.11
C ALA A 71 13.66 16.87 -2.66
N PHE A 72 13.18 15.73 -2.14
CA PHE A 72 13.60 15.22 -0.84
C PHE A 72 15.09 14.87 -0.89
N GLN A 73 15.83 15.21 0.17
CA GLN A 73 17.26 14.90 0.26
C GLN A 73 17.51 13.42 0.53
N SER A 74 16.61 12.77 1.28
CA SER A 74 16.70 11.36 1.62
C SER A 74 15.53 10.55 1.08
N GLU A 75 15.78 9.26 0.81
CA GLU A 75 14.73 8.31 0.44
C GLU A 75 13.73 8.14 1.58
N GLN A 76 14.22 8.20 2.83
CA GLN A 76 13.43 8.00 4.03
C GLN A 76 12.39 9.12 4.21
N ASP A 77 12.75 10.37 3.94
CA ASP A 77 11.81 11.49 4.05
C ASP A 77 10.70 11.38 2.99
N ALA A 78 11.09 11.08 1.75
CA ALA A 78 10.13 10.84 0.68
C ALA A 78 9.19 9.66 1.00
N ARG A 79 9.73 8.61 1.64
CA ARG A 79 8.96 7.45 2.09
C ARG A 79 8.03 7.80 3.25
N CYS A 80 8.49 8.61 4.21
CA CYS A 80 7.72 9.01 5.38
C CYS A 80 6.49 9.83 4.97
N ILE A 81 6.70 10.87 4.17
CA ILE A 81 5.60 11.70 3.62
C ILE A 81 4.72 10.88 2.68
N GLY A 82 5.33 10.05 1.82
CA GLY A 82 4.59 9.17 0.94
C GLY A 82 3.66 8.21 1.68
N ASN A 83 4.10 7.66 2.82
CA ASN A 83 3.28 6.80 3.67
C ASN A 83 2.13 7.59 4.34
N LEU A 84 2.39 8.81 4.82
CA LEU A 84 1.32 9.65 5.37
C LEU A 84 0.22 9.92 4.34
N VAL A 85 0.61 10.30 3.11
CA VAL A 85 -0.34 10.49 2.00
C VAL A 85 -1.06 9.18 1.67
N LEU A 86 -0.34 8.06 1.63
CA LEU A 86 -0.91 6.74 1.36
C LEU A 86 -1.99 6.37 2.39
N GLU A 87 -1.74 6.60 3.68
CA GLU A 87 -2.70 6.33 4.74
C GLU A 87 -3.94 7.24 4.64
N ARG A 88 -3.77 8.54 4.36
CA ARG A 88 -4.90 9.46 4.11
C ARG A 88 -5.73 9.05 2.90
N VAL A 89 -5.08 8.61 1.82
CA VAL A 89 -5.76 8.08 0.62
C VAL A 89 -6.56 6.81 0.94
N LYS A 90 -6.01 5.89 1.76
CA LYS A 90 -6.72 4.68 2.19
C LYS A 90 -7.93 5.00 3.07
N ALA A 91 -7.83 6.02 3.91
CA ALA A 91 -8.91 6.48 4.78
C ALA A 91 -10.03 7.21 4.01
N GLY A 92 -9.74 7.70 2.79
CA GLY A 92 -10.66 8.53 2.03
C GLY A 92 -10.70 10.00 2.49
N ASP A 93 -9.68 10.41 3.24
CA ASP A 93 -9.54 11.75 3.80
C ASP A 93 -8.89 12.72 2.79
N GLU A 94 -8.88 14.01 3.13
CA GLU A 94 -8.02 14.98 2.45
C GLU A 94 -6.55 14.59 2.65
N PHE A 95 -5.84 14.36 1.55
CA PHE A 95 -4.45 13.88 1.55
C PHE A 95 -3.42 14.99 1.31
N ALA A 96 -3.84 16.25 1.36
CA ALA A 96 -2.93 17.39 1.32
C ALA A 96 -1.97 17.33 2.52
N ILE A 97 -0.70 17.63 2.28
CA ILE A 97 0.32 17.72 3.32
C ILE A 97 0.38 19.18 3.78
N SER A 98 0.57 19.40 5.08
CA SER A 98 0.78 20.71 5.70
C SER A 98 2.25 20.89 6.12
N LYS A 99 2.64 22.10 6.56
CA LYS A 99 3.97 22.30 7.15
C LYS A 99 4.12 21.53 8.46
N ASP A 100 3.09 21.53 9.28
CA ASP A 100 3.07 20.81 10.55
C ASP A 100 3.29 19.30 10.34
N ASP A 101 2.77 18.71 9.26
CA ASP A 101 3.05 17.32 8.90
C ASP A 101 4.54 17.06 8.64
N LEU A 102 5.21 17.98 7.93
CA LEU A 102 6.65 17.87 7.67
C LEU A 102 7.46 17.98 8.97
N ASP A 103 7.11 18.97 9.80
CA ASP A 103 7.79 19.25 11.06
C ASP A 103 7.60 18.11 12.08
N ASN A 104 6.38 17.58 12.20
CA ASN A 104 6.06 16.46 13.09
C ASN A 104 6.77 15.17 12.68
N LEU A 105 7.03 14.98 11.38
CA LEU A 105 7.75 13.82 10.86
C LEU A 105 9.27 14.05 10.76
N GLY A 106 9.76 15.22 11.20
CA GLY A 106 11.18 15.56 11.21
C GLY A 106 11.82 15.64 9.83
N VAL A 107 11.03 15.92 8.79
CA VAL A 107 11.54 16.02 7.42
C VAL A 107 12.37 17.30 7.30
N VAL A 108 13.55 17.18 6.72
CA VAL A 108 14.40 18.34 6.42
C VAL A 108 14.02 18.90 5.05
N TYR A 109 13.60 20.18 5.02
CA TYR A 109 13.07 20.79 3.79
C TYR A 109 13.44 22.23 3.55
#